data_AF-A0A9W9MDV4-F1
#
_entry.id   AF-A0A9W9MDV4-F1
#
_cell.length_a   1.000
_cell.length_b   1.000
_cell.length_c   1.000
_cell.angle_alpha   90.00
_cell.angle_beta   90.00
_cell.angle_gamma   90.00
#
_symmetry.space_group_name_H-M   'P 1'
#
loop_
_entity.id
_entity.type
_entity.pdbx_description
1 polymer ?
#
loop_
_entity_poly.entity_id
_entity_poly.type
_entity_poly.pdbx_seq_one_letter_code
_entity_poly.pdbx_strand_id
1 'polypeptide(L)'
;MFLGDKLPPNAVLIEYVPHVQPIDLSNFSPQYLHELRLILDDIHLTGVLHGDPKPRNMMISRDQSRVLWIDFDSAQTFSESLTPRQKTWIEEENEMMDYFVKALAQDYEEGELRQAYSYYYEWYV
;
A
#
# COMPACT_ATOMS: atom_id res chain seq x y z
N MET A 1 -13.74 -17.52 -11.90
CA MET A 1 -14.59 -17.40 -13.11
C MET A 1 -15.92 -16.86 -12.65
N PHE A 2 -16.40 -15.73 -13.20
CA PHE A 2 -17.72 -15.23 -12.81
C PHE A 2 -18.79 -16.19 -13.30
N LEU A 3 -19.89 -16.27 -12.56
CA LEU A 3 -20.97 -17.21 -12.83
C LEU A 3 -21.55 -16.91 -14.23
N GLY A 4 -21.29 -17.80 -15.19
CA GLY A 4 -21.81 -17.70 -16.56
C GLY A 4 -20.78 -17.34 -17.64
N ASP A 5 -19.54 -17.01 -17.27
CA ASP A 5 -18.50 -16.74 -18.26
C ASP A 5 -17.98 -18.02 -18.91
N LYS A 6 -17.82 -18.01 -20.24
CA LYS A 6 -17.22 -19.13 -20.99
C LYS A 6 -15.69 -19.18 -20.87
N LEU A 7 -15.06 -18.05 -20.58
CA LEU A 7 -13.62 -17.87 -20.48
C LEU A 7 -13.28 -17.25 -19.12
N PRO A 8 -12.08 -17.51 -18.56
CA PRO A 8 -11.67 -16.83 -17.34
C PRO A 8 -11.54 -15.32 -17.58
N PRO A 9 -11.84 -14.49 -16.57
CA PRO A 9 -11.51 -13.07 -16.62
C PRO A 9 -9.99 -12.91 -16.79
N ASN A 10 -9.58 -11.97 -17.64
CA ASN A 10 -8.18 -11.74 -18.00
C ASN A 10 -7.68 -10.33 -17.66
N ALA A 11 -8.57 -9.41 -17.34
CA ALA A 11 -8.23 -8.04 -16.97
C ALA A 11 -9.33 -7.43 -16.09
N VAL A 12 -8.93 -6.44 -15.29
CA VAL A 12 -9.85 -5.56 -14.56
C VAL A 12 -9.70 -4.16 -15.14
N LEU A 13 -10.82 -3.54 -15.50
CA LEU A 13 -10.84 -2.13 -15.89
C LEU A 13 -11.24 -1.30 -14.67
N ILE A 14 -10.40 -0.35 -14.31
CA ILE A 14 -10.63 0.59 -13.21
C ILE A 14 -10.65 2.03 -13.72
N GLU A 15 -10.98 2.98 -12.84
CA GLU A 15 -10.92 4.41 -13.18
C GLU A 15 -9.52 4.83 -13.64
N TYR A 16 -9.47 5.80 -14.55
CA TYR A 16 -8.21 6.43 -14.94
C TYR A 16 -7.92 7.60 -14.02
N VAL A 17 -6.78 7.55 -13.33
CA VAL A 17 -6.28 8.64 -12.48
C VAL A 17 -5.04 9.25 -13.15
N PRO A 18 -5.12 10.50 -13.67
CA PRO A 18 -4.00 11.11 -14.36
C PRO A 18 -2.83 11.41 -13.41
N HIS A 19 -1.62 11.39 -13.97
CA HIS A 19 -0.37 11.74 -13.28
C HIS A 19 -0.12 11.01 -11.95
N VAL A 20 -0.71 9.82 -11.79
CA VAL A 20 -0.46 8.97 -10.64
C VAL A 20 0.97 8.44 -10.68
N GLN A 21 1.67 8.54 -9.56
CA GLN A 21 3.04 8.06 -9.40
C GLN A 21 3.19 7.36 -8.05
N PRO A 22 4.03 6.32 -7.94
CA PRO A 22 4.41 5.79 -6.64
C PRO A 22 4.94 6.89 -5.73
N ILE A 23 4.69 6.80 -4.42
CA ILE A 23 5.30 7.69 -3.43
C ILE A 23 6.83 7.55 -3.49
N ASP A 24 7.54 8.67 -3.51
CA ASP A 24 9.00 8.76 -3.41
C ASP A 24 9.41 10.13 -2.82
N LEU A 25 10.71 10.44 -2.81
CA LEU A 25 11.21 11.71 -2.28
C LEU A 25 10.76 12.93 -3.11
N SER A 26 10.48 12.77 -4.41
CA SER A 26 10.11 13.86 -5.32
C SER A 26 8.67 14.33 -5.17
N ASN A 27 7.80 13.48 -4.60
CA ASN A 27 6.41 13.78 -4.33
C ASN A 27 6.05 13.63 -2.84
N PHE A 28 7.06 13.55 -1.97
CA PHE A 28 6.89 13.44 -0.53
C PHE A 28 6.03 14.56 0.06
N SER A 29 5.19 14.18 1.01
CA SER A 29 4.43 15.09 1.87
C SER A 29 4.00 14.36 3.14
N PRO A 30 4.14 14.95 4.34
CA PRO A 30 3.63 14.35 5.57
C PRO A 30 2.14 14.01 5.50
N GLN A 31 1.36 14.82 4.78
CA GLN A 31 -0.08 14.58 4.59
C GLN A 31 -0.33 13.31 3.77
N TYR A 32 0.47 13.03 2.74
CA TYR A 32 0.31 11.83 1.93
C TYR A 32 0.68 10.56 2.70
N LEU A 33 1.74 10.61 3.52
CA LEU A 33 2.11 9.47 4.36
C LEU A 33 1.05 9.16 5.42
N HIS A 34 0.49 10.20 6.04
CA HIS A 34 -0.61 10.05 6.98
C HIS A 34 -1.85 9.43 6.30
N GLU A 35 -2.22 9.92 5.12
CA GLU A 35 -3.36 9.38 4.36
C GLU A 35 -3.13 7.93 3.94
N LEU A 36 -1.93 7.57 3.47
CA LEU A 36 -1.58 6.17 3.15
C LEU A 36 -1.76 5.26 4.36
N ARG A 37 -1.33 5.71 5.54
CA ARG A 37 -1.46 4.96 6.80
C ARG A 37 -2.94 4.79 7.20
N LEU A 38 -3.75 5.83 7.06
CA LEU A 38 -5.19 5.78 7.34
C LEU A 38 -5.93 4.84 6.38
N ILE A 39 -5.62 4.89 5.08
CA ILE A 39 -6.24 3.99 4.10
C ILE A 39 -5.90 2.54 4.43
N LEU A 40 -4.68 2.25 4.91
CA LEU A 40 -4.34 0.89 5.35
C LEU A 40 -5.16 0.46 6.58
N ASP A 41 -5.39 1.36 7.55
CA ASP A 41 -6.30 1.07 8.67
C ASP A 41 -7.70 0.73 8.15
N ASP A 42 -8.22 1.48 7.19
CA ASP A 42 -9.53 1.19 6.59
C ASP A 42 -9.55 -0.15 5.87
N ILE A 43 -8.50 -0.51 5.14
CA ILE A 43 -8.33 -1.84 4.52
C ILE A 43 -8.43 -2.93 5.60
N HIS A 44 -7.67 -2.80 6.70
CA HIS A 44 -7.68 -3.75 7.81
C HIS A 44 -9.03 -3.83 8.53
N LEU A 45 -9.69 -2.70 8.76
CA LEU A 45 -11.01 -2.61 9.39
C LEU A 45 -12.10 -3.32 8.58
N THR A 46 -11.96 -3.37 7.25
CA THR A 46 -12.85 -4.14 6.38
C THR A 46 -12.56 -5.65 6.35
N GLY A 47 -11.58 -6.11 7.13
CA GLY A 47 -11.18 -7.52 7.20
C GLY A 47 -10.27 -7.94 6.06
N VAL A 48 -9.55 -7.00 5.45
CA VAL A 48 -8.58 -7.27 4.36
C VAL A 48 -7.17 -7.04 4.88
N LEU A 49 -6.25 -7.96 4.62
CA LEU A 49 -4.81 -7.74 4.69
C LEU A 49 -4.33 -7.43 3.28
N HIS A 50 -3.53 -6.38 3.07
CA HIS A 50 -3.02 -6.07 1.73
C HIS A 50 -1.95 -7.09 1.30
N GLY A 51 -1.03 -7.43 2.21
CA GLY A 51 -0.01 -8.46 2.02
C GLY A 51 1.23 -8.00 1.25
N ASP A 52 1.25 -6.77 0.75
CA ASP A 52 2.39 -6.18 0.02
C ASP A 52 2.45 -4.65 0.20
N PRO A 53 2.76 -4.17 1.42
CA PRO A 53 2.77 -2.75 1.76
C PRO A 53 4.04 -2.06 1.26
N LYS A 54 4.30 -2.14 -0.06
CA LYS A 54 5.50 -1.58 -0.70
C LYS A 54 5.16 -0.30 -1.47
N PRO A 55 6.09 0.68 -1.56
CA PRO A 55 5.83 1.97 -2.19
C PRO A 55 5.34 1.89 -3.63
N ARG A 56 5.69 0.83 -4.36
CA ARG A 56 5.19 0.55 -5.72
C ARG A 56 3.66 0.43 -5.80
N ASN A 57 2.99 0.15 -4.68
CA ASN A 57 1.54 0.00 -4.56
C ASN A 57 0.87 1.22 -3.92
N MET A 58 1.66 2.22 -3.50
CA MET A 58 1.23 3.43 -2.82
C MET A 58 1.34 4.63 -3.75
N MET A 59 0.21 5.16 -4.18
CA MET A 59 0.11 6.02 -5.34
C MET A 59 -0.35 7.42 -4.97
N ILE A 60 0.31 8.44 -5.54
CA ILE A 60 0.03 9.86 -5.34
C ILE A 60 -0.32 10.51 -6.68
N SER A 61 -1.43 11.23 -6.73
CA SER A 61 -1.78 12.16 -7.81
C SER A 61 -1.83 13.57 -7.22
N ARG A 62 -0.76 14.34 -7.44
CA ARG A 62 -0.59 15.68 -6.85
C ARG A 62 -1.58 16.71 -7.42
N ASP A 63 -1.88 16.60 -8.70
CA ASP A 63 -2.83 17.46 -9.42
C ASP A 63 -4.27 17.29 -8.93
N GLN A 64 -4.62 16.08 -8.48
CA GLN A 64 -5.94 15.79 -7.91
C GLN A 64 -5.95 15.72 -6.37
N SER A 65 -4.79 15.89 -5.72
CA SER A 65 -4.61 15.65 -4.28
C SER A 65 -5.15 14.29 -3.82
N ARG A 66 -4.93 13.24 -4.62
CA ARG A 66 -5.40 11.88 -4.33
C ARG A 66 -4.27 10.99 -3.86
N VAL A 67 -4.60 10.12 -2.91
CA VAL A 67 -3.75 9.04 -2.39
C VAL A 67 -4.48 7.73 -2.63
N LEU A 68 -3.80 6.74 -3.20
CA LEU A 68 -4.40 5.45 -3.54
C LEU A 68 -3.50 4.30 -3.11
N TRP A 69 -4.14 3.21 -2.71
CA TRP A 69 -3.53 1.90 -2.64
C TRP A 69 -3.99 1.07 -3.83
N ILE A 70 -3.07 0.38 -4.49
CA ILE A 70 -3.36 -0.46 -5.65
C ILE A 70 -2.74 -1.85 -5.47
N ASP A 71 -3.07 -2.75 -6.38
CA ASP A 71 -2.48 -4.09 -6.47
C ASP A 71 -2.74 -4.98 -5.25
N PHE A 72 -3.94 -5.56 -5.22
CA PHE A 72 -4.41 -6.45 -4.15
C PHE A 72 -4.20 -7.93 -4.51
N ASP A 73 -3.24 -8.28 -5.37
CA ASP A 73 -3.03 -9.66 -5.81
C ASP A 73 -2.60 -10.62 -4.69
N SER A 74 -1.91 -10.07 -3.70
CA SER A 74 -1.39 -10.74 -2.50
C SER A 74 -2.35 -10.63 -1.31
N ALA A 75 -3.49 -9.94 -1.49
CA ALA A 75 -4.40 -9.64 -0.42
C ALA A 75 -5.12 -10.89 0.10
N GLN A 76 -5.40 -10.88 1.40
CA GLN A 76 -6.19 -11.92 2.05
C GLN A 76 -7.42 -11.30 2.71
N THR A 77 -8.56 -11.95 2.54
CA THR A 77 -9.81 -11.57 3.21
C THR A 77 -10.06 -12.48 4.41
N PHE A 78 -10.46 -11.91 5.53
CA PHE A 78 -10.77 -12.64 6.75
C PHE A 78 -12.26 -12.55 7.10
N SER A 79 -12.76 -13.57 7.78
CA SER A 79 -14.07 -13.51 8.44
C SER A 79 -14.01 -12.62 9.69
N GLU A 80 -15.18 -12.28 10.25
CA GLU A 80 -15.32 -11.35 11.39
C GLU A 80 -14.44 -11.68 12.61
N SER A 81 -14.09 -12.95 12.84
CA SER A 81 -13.17 -13.35 13.91
C SER A 81 -11.77 -13.69 13.39
N LEU A 82 -10.81 -12.81 13.66
CA LEU A 82 -9.39 -13.04 13.35
C LEU A 82 -8.78 -14.10 14.27
N THR A 83 -8.11 -15.09 13.68
CA THR A 83 -7.23 -16.00 14.41
C THR A 83 -6.00 -15.27 14.95
N PRO A 84 -5.31 -15.81 15.98
CA PRO A 84 -4.08 -15.19 16.50
C PRO A 84 -3.04 -14.92 15.41
N ARG A 85 -2.88 -15.85 14.46
CA ARG A 85 -1.93 -15.71 13.35
C ARG A 85 -2.29 -14.56 12.41
N GLN A 86 -3.58 -14.39 12.10
CA GLN A 86 -4.05 -13.28 11.25
C GLN A 86 -3.87 -11.92 11.93
N LYS A 87 -4.06 -11.86 13.25
CA LYS A 87 -3.76 -10.65 14.03
C LYS A 87 -2.28 -10.28 13.92
N THR A 88 -1.39 -11.25 14.08
CA THR A 88 0.06 -11.04 13.90
C THR A 88 0.39 -10.52 12.51
N TRP A 89 -0.21 -11.05 11.44
CA TRP A 89 0.03 -10.53 10.08
C TRP A 89 -0.40 -9.08 9.90
N ILE A 90 -1.54 -8.69 10.46
CA ILE A 90 -2.02 -7.30 10.45
C ILE A 90 -1.08 -6.41 11.26
N GLU A 91 -0.62 -6.87 12.43
CA GLU A 91 0.35 -6.17 13.27
C GLU A 91 1.68 -5.97 12.53
N GLU A 92 2.21 -7.00 11.87
CA GLU A 92 3.43 -6.93 11.06
C GLU A 92 3.30 -5.94 9.89
N GLU A 93 2.18 -5.94 9.16
CA GLU A 93 1.92 -4.99 8.07
C GLU A 93 1.83 -3.54 8.59
N ASN A 94 1.23 -3.33 9.77
CA ASN A 94 1.20 -2.04 10.43
C ASN A 94 2.59 -1.57 10.88
N GLU A 95 3.40 -2.46 11.47
CA GLU A 95 4.77 -2.15 11.87
C GLU A 95 5.65 -1.78 10.67
N MET A 96 5.48 -2.49 9.55
CA MET A 96 6.16 -2.15 8.29
C MET A 96 5.77 -0.75 7.81
N MET A 97 4.48 -0.41 7.82
CA MET A 97 4.04 0.93 7.42
C MET A 97 4.51 2.02 8.36
N ASP A 98 4.44 1.80 9.67
CA ASP A 98 4.89 2.76 10.67
C ASP A 98 6.40 3.02 10.56
N TYR A 99 7.18 1.98 10.26
CA TYR A 99 8.60 2.13 9.95
C TYR A 99 8.80 2.92 8.66
N PHE A 100 8.11 2.56 7.57
CA PHE A 100 8.24 3.22 6.28
C PHE A 100 7.93 4.72 6.37
N VAL A 101 6.86 5.10 7.07
CA VAL A 101 6.46 6.51 7.25
C VAL A 101 7.58 7.30 7.93
N LYS A 102 8.18 6.74 8.99
CA LYS A 102 9.29 7.39 9.70
C LYS A 102 10.56 7.44 8.85
N ALA A 103 10.88 6.35 8.18
CA ALA A 103 12.07 6.20 7.36
C ALA A 103 12.06 7.17 6.16
N LEU A 104 10.95 7.25 5.44
CA LEU A 104 10.85 8.15 4.28
C LEU A 104 10.84 9.63 4.69
N ALA A 105 10.23 9.95 5.84
CA ALA A 105 10.29 11.31 6.39
C ALA A 105 11.73 11.73 6.71
N GLN A 106 12.51 10.83 7.33
CA GLN A 106 13.92 11.06 7.58
C GLN A 106 14.72 11.19 6.27
N ASP A 107 14.51 10.30 5.31
CA ASP A 107 15.18 10.35 4.00
C ASP A 107 14.89 11.66 3.25
N TYR A 108 13.68 12.20 3.38
CA TYR A 108 13.31 13.49 2.82
C TYR A 108 14.04 14.65 3.49
N GLU A 109 14.15 14.64 4.83
CA GLU A 109 14.91 15.65 5.58
C GLU A 109 16.41 15.61 5.24
N GLU A 110 16.96 14.42 5.04
CA GLU A 110 18.36 14.20 4.65
C GLU A 110 18.61 14.47 3.15
N GLY A 111 17.56 14.46 2.33
CA GLY A 111 17.64 14.63 0.88
C GLY A 111 18.21 13.42 0.13
N GLU A 112 18.28 12.26 0.79
CA GLU A 112 18.85 11.02 0.26
C GLU A 112 18.02 9.82 0.71
N LEU A 113 17.72 8.91 -0.21
CA LEU A 113 16.98 7.69 0.09
C LEU A 113 17.92 6.64 0.69
N ARG A 114 17.87 6.45 2.01
CA ARG A 114 18.77 5.56 2.73
C ARG A 114 18.03 4.61 3.67
N GLN A 115 17.16 5.14 4.51
CA GLN A 115 16.43 4.37 5.52
C GLN A 115 15.32 3.54 4.89
N ALA A 116 14.56 4.12 3.97
CA ALA A 116 13.49 3.43 3.25
C ALA A 116 14.01 2.66 2.02
N TYR A 117 15.31 2.67 1.74
CA TYR A 117 15.90 2.08 0.53
C TYR A 117 15.43 0.64 0.25
N SER A 118 15.42 -0.21 1.29
CA SER A 118 15.00 -1.62 1.16
C SER A 118 13.54 -1.79 0.76
N TYR A 119 12.68 -0.81 1.03
CA TYR A 119 11.27 -0.84 0.61
C TYR A 119 11.13 -0.64 -0.90
N TYR A 120 12.06 0.05 -1.54
CA TYR A 120 12.04 0.33 -2.97
C TYR A 120 12.80 -0.71 -3.80
N TYR A 121 13.93 -1.22 -3.28
CA TYR A 121 14.90 -1.93 -4.11
C TYR A 121 15.31 -3.32 -3.61
N GLU A 122 14.91 -3.71 -2.40
CA GLU A 122 15.19 -5.05 -1.90
C GLU A 122 13.97 -5.95 -2.05
N TRP A 123 14.17 -7.06 -2.76
CA TRP A 123 13.23 -8.16 -2.85
C TRP A 123 13.60 -9.17 -1.78
N TYR A 124 12.75 -9.36 -0.76
CA TYR A 124 12.84 -10.60 0.01
C TYR A 124 12.35 -11.72 -0.90
N VAL A 125 13.32 -12.54 -1.35
CA VAL A 125 13.08 -13.82 -2.03
C VAL A 125 12.68 -14.87 -1.00
#